data_AF-A0A4X1T0R8-F1
#
_entry.id   AF-A0A4X1T0R8-F1
#
_cell.length_a   1.000
_cell.length_b   1.000
_cell.length_c   1.000
_cell.angle_alpha   90.00
_cell.angle_beta   90.00
_cell.angle_gamma   90.00
#
_symmetry.space_group_name_H-M   'P 1'
#
loop_
_entity.id
_entity.type
_entity.pdbx_description
1 polymer ?
#
loop_
_entity_poly.entity_id
_entity_poly.type
_entity_poly.pdbx_seq_one_letter_code
_entity_poly.pdbx_strand_id
1 'polypeptide(L)'
;MPYLGSEDVVKELKKALCNPHIQADRLRYRNVIQRVIRMPKLDQWGQAEVLNFLLRYQPRSEEELFDILNLLDSFLKSSSPGVVMGATKLFLILAKKFPHVQTDVLVQVKGPLLAACSSESRELCFAALCHVRQILHSLPGHFSSHYKKFFCSYSEPHYIKLQKVEVLCELVNDENVQQVLEELRGYCTDVSADFAQAAILAIGGIARTYTDQCVQILTELLGLRQEHITTVVVQTFRDLVWLCPQCTEAVCQALPGCEENIQDSEGKQALIWLLGVHGERIPNAPYVLEDFVENVKSEAFPAVKMELLTALLRLFLSRPAECQDMLGRLLYYCIEEEKDMAVRDRGLFYYRLLLSGIDEVKRILCSPKSDPSLGLLEDQAERPVNSWASDFNTLVPVYGKARWATISKCHGVERHGPELPNATSFATAGPLIPEENKESGQELPDSGALTLVPNHQLTAECFEKTWLSLQVAHQQVLPWQGVVHPDTLQMALQVVNIQTIAMSRAGAQPWKAYLSARDDRGCLFLTELLWEPETLQISVKQNEPRTEALNSFVSVLATVIGTIGDLKS
;
A
#
# COMPACT_ATOMS: atom_id res chain seq x y z
N MET A 1 -19.94 33.35 -42.18
CA MET A 1 -19.03 33.64 -41.05
C MET A 1 -18.31 32.34 -40.72
N PRO A 2 -16.98 32.28 -40.81
CA PRO A 2 -16.27 31.02 -40.65
C PRO A 2 -16.35 30.57 -39.19
N TYR A 3 -16.68 29.30 -39.00
CA TYR A 3 -16.63 28.62 -37.70
C TYR A 3 -15.21 28.74 -37.17
N LEU A 4 -15.01 29.55 -36.12
CA LEU A 4 -13.81 29.46 -35.29
C LEU A 4 -13.85 28.08 -34.64
N GLY A 5 -12.95 27.18 -35.07
CA GLY A 5 -12.83 25.83 -34.50
C GLY A 5 -12.56 25.92 -33.00
N SER A 6 -13.14 25.00 -32.23
CA SER A 6 -12.92 24.88 -30.78
C SER A 6 -11.43 24.95 -30.41
N GLU A 7 -10.55 24.42 -31.28
CA GLU A 7 -9.10 24.47 -31.12
C GLU A 7 -8.51 25.89 -31.05
N ASP A 8 -8.96 26.83 -31.87
CA ASP A 8 -8.41 28.19 -31.88
C ASP A 8 -8.83 28.95 -30.63
N VAL A 9 -10.07 28.72 -30.18
CA VAL A 9 -10.59 29.26 -28.93
C VAL A 9 -9.81 28.67 -27.75
N VAL A 10 -9.55 27.36 -27.75
CA VAL A 10 -8.73 26.66 -26.73
C VAL A 10 -7.28 27.15 -26.74
N LYS A 11 -6.67 27.36 -27.91
CA LYS A 11 -5.31 27.92 -28.02
C LYS A 11 -5.23 29.35 -27.50
N GLU A 12 -6.19 30.20 -27.82
CA GLU A 12 -6.29 31.54 -27.24
C GLU A 12 -6.57 31.53 -25.72
N LEU A 13 -7.31 30.53 -25.25
CA LEU A 13 -7.55 30.29 -23.83
C LEU A 13 -6.26 29.90 -23.11
N LYS A 14 -5.51 28.93 -23.64
CA LYS A 14 -4.17 28.56 -23.15
C LYS A 14 -3.27 29.79 -23.09
N LYS A 15 -3.17 30.56 -24.17
CA LYS A 15 -2.31 31.75 -24.24
C LYS A 15 -2.71 32.85 -23.23
N ALA A 16 -4.01 33.03 -22.98
CA ALA A 16 -4.49 34.01 -22.01
C ALA A 16 -4.29 33.57 -20.55
N LEU A 17 -4.44 32.27 -20.27
CA LEU A 17 -4.43 31.66 -18.94
C LEU A 17 -3.06 31.12 -18.49
N CYS A 18 -2.06 31.07 -19.38
CA CYS A 18 -0.67 30.68 -19.05
C CYS A 18 0.14 31.74 -18.29
N ASN A 19 -0.39 32.96 -18.10
CA ASN A 19 0.33 33.99 -17.36
C ASN A 19 0.23 33.72 -15.83
N PRO A 20 1.35 33.58 -15.11
CA PRO A 20 1.35 33.38 -13.66
C PRO A 20 0.72 34.56 -12.88
N HIS A 21 0.63 35.75 -13.47
CA HIS A 21 0.02 36.94 -12.86
C HIS A 21 -1.44 37.16 -13.27
N ILE A 22 -2.20 36.10 -13.53
CA ILE A 22 -3.59 36.20 -14.02
C ILE A 22 -4.50 37.04 -13.12
N GLN A 23 -4.17 37.11 -11.83
CA GLN A 23 -4.89 37.89 -10.84
C GLN A 23 -4.56 39.39 -10.86
N ALA A 24 -3.46 39.82 -11.50
CA ALA A 24 -3.03 41.22 -11.50
C ALA A 24 -3.73 42.08 -12.58
N ASP A 25 -4.23 41.46 -13.66
CA ASP A 25 -4.76 42.18 -14.83
C ASP A 25 -6.30 42.19 -14.88
N ARG A 26 -6.90 43.38 -14.68
CA ARG A 26 -8.37 43.61 -14.69
C ARG A 26 -9.04 43.28 -16.04
N LEU A 27 -8.34 43.41 -17.16
CA LEU A 27 -8.91 43.14 -18.48
C LEU A 27 -8.94 41.64 -18.78
N ARG A 28 -7.89 40.91 -18.38
CA ARG A 28 -7.86 39.45 -18.48
C ARG A 28 -8.89 38.80 -17.56
N TYR A 29 -9.04 39.32 -16.35
CA TYR A 29 -10.10 38.95 -15.41
C TYR A 29 -11.51 39.02 -16.04
N ARG A 30 -11.87 40.15 -16.67
CA ARG A 30 -13.15 40.31 -17.37
C ARG A 30 -13.31 39.31 -18.53
N ASN A 31 -12.22 39.02 -19.24
CA ASN A 31 -12.21 38.03 -20.32
C ASN A 31 -12.37 36.60 -19.81
N VAL A 32 -11.81 36.25 -18.64
CA VAL A 32 -11.99 34.92 -18.01
C VAL A 32 -13.46 34.71 -17.65
N ILE A 33 -14.10 35.66 -16.97
CA ILE A 33 -15.52 35.59 -16.62
C ILE A 33 -16.40 35.56 -17.87
N GLN A 34 -16.13 36.40 -18.88
CA GLN A 34 -16.82 36.34 -20.18
C GLN A 34 -16.61 35.02 -20.92
N ARG A 35 -15.50 34.31 -20.67
CA ARG A 35 -15.20 32.99 -21.24
C ARG A 35 -15.90 31.87 -20.46
N VAL A 36 -16.05 31.95 -19.14
CA VAL A 36 -16.96 31.08 -18.34
C VAL A 36 -18.39 31.19 -18.87
N ILE A 37 -18.86 32.41 -19.12
CA ILE A 37 -20.19 32.66 -19.70
C ILE A 37 -20.32 32.11 -21.13
N ARG A 38 -19.21 31.98 -21.88
CA ARG A 38 -19.18 31.38 -23.24
C ARG A 38 -18.93 29.87 -23.25
N MET A 39 -18.64 29.24 -22.11
CA MET A 39 -18.40 27.79 -22.01
C MET A 39 -19.50 26.91 -22.62
N PRO A 40 -20.80 27.26 -22.57
CA PRO A 40 -21.84 26.43 -23.19
C PRO A 40 -21.70 26.28 -24.71
N LYS A 41 -20.88 27.13 -25.37
CA LYS A 41 -20.63 27.07 -26.82
C LYS A 41 -19.41 26.22 -27.19
N LEU A 42 -18.63 25.77 -26.20
CA LEU A 42 -17.49 24.88 -26.40
C LEU A 42 -17.95 23.42 -26.44
N ASP A 43 -17.18 22.58 -27.11
CA ASP A 43 -17.33 21.13 -27.03
C ASP A 43 -16.92 20.61 -25.64
N GLN A 44 -17.32 19.39 -25.30
CA GLN A 44 -17.10 18.80 -23.98
C GLN A 44 -15.61 18.77 -23.56
N TRP A 45 -14.69 18.57 -24.50
CA TRP A 45 -13.25 18.56 -24.24
C TRP A 45 -12.73 19.97 -23.94
N GLY A 46 -13.15 20.95 -24.73
CA GLY A 46 -12.86 22.35 -24.47
C GLY A 46 -13.42 22.81 -23.13
N GLN A 47 -14.65 22.42 -22.77
CA GLN A 47 -15.23 22.71 -21.46
C GLN A 47 -14.40 22.14 -20.31
N ALA A 48 -14.03 20.85 -20.37
CA ALA A 48 -13.22 20.20 -19.35
C ALA A 48 -11.83 20.86 -19.20
N GLU A 49 -11.20 21.25 -20.31
CA GLU A 49 -9.91 21.91 -20.28
C GLU A 49 -9.99 23.31 -19.66
N VAL A 50 -11.01 24.10 -20.00
CA VAL A 50 -11.19 25.43 -19.39
C VAL A 50 -11.51 25.32 -17.90
N LEU A 51 -12.33 24.36 -17.48
CA LEU A 51 -12.59 24.10 -16.05
C LEU A 51 -11.29 23.82 -15.27
N ASN A 52 -10.37 23.05 -15.85
CA ASN A 52 -9.05 22.82 -15.27
C ASN A 52 -8.20 24.10 -15.19
N PHE A 53 -8.25 24.97 -16.20
CA PHE A 53 -7.54 26.25 -16.13
C PHE A 53 -8.10 27.20 -15.08
N LEU A 54 -9.42 27.19 -14.85
CA LEU A 54 -10.08 28.01 -13.83
C LEU A 54 -9.62 27.67 -12.40
N LEU A 55 -9.03 26.49 -12.17
CA LEU A 55 -8.43 26.14 -10.87
C LEU A 55 -7.31 27.09 -10.42
N ARG A 56 -6.67 27.81 -11.36
CA ARG A 56 -5.64 28.81 -11.05
C ARG A 56 -6.23 30.15 -10.60
N TYR A 57 -7.52 30.33 -10.82
CA TYR A 57 -8.22 31.57 -10.54
C TYR A 57 -8.70 31.60 -9.07
N GLN A 58 -8.55 32.74 -8.41
CA GLN A 58 -9.09 32.97 -7.07
C GLN A 58 -10.05 34.16 -7.11
N PRO A 59 -11.33 33.97 -6.71
CA PRO A 59 -12.31 35.04 -6.59
C PRO A 59 -11.85 36.13 -5.64
N ARG A 60 -12.14 37.39 -5.98
CA ARG A 60 -11.76 38.56 -5.16
C ARG A 60 -12.80 38.93 -4.12
N SER A 61 -14.05 38.55 -4.35
CA SER A 61 -15.19 38.82 -3.45
C SER A 61 -16.07 37.59 -3.32
N GLU A 62 -16.87 37.54 -2.25
CA GLU A 62 -17.84 36.46 -2.05
C GLU A 62 -18.96 36.52 -3.09
N GLU A 63 -19.43 37.72 -3.45
CA GLU A 63 -20.44 37.91 -4.51
C GLU A 63 -19.97 37.29 -5.83
N GLU A 64 -18.74 37.59 -6.24
CA GLU A 64 -18.14 36.98 -7.43
C GLU A 64 -18.01 35.45 -7.32
N LEU A 65 -17.59 34.96 -6.15
CA LEU A 65 -17.49 33.52 -5.93
C LEU A 65 -18.85 32.86 -6.19
N PHE A 66 -19.92 33.37 -5.59
CA PHE A 66 -21.26 32.82 -5.77
C PHE A 66 -21.77 32.97 -7.20
N ASP A 67 -21.47 34.07 -7.89
CA ASP A 67 -21.77 34.22 -9.32
C ASP A 67 -21.10 33.13 -10.17
N ILE A 68 -19.82 32.82 -9.88
CA ILE A 68 -19.09 31.75 -10.56
C ILE A 68 -19.70 30.39 -10.22
N LEU A 69 -20.00 30.11 -8.95
CA LEU A 69 -20.61 28.85 -8.53
C LEU A 69 -21.98 28.61 -9.20
N ASN A 70 -22.83 29.64 -9.26
CA ASN A 70 -24.14 29.58 -9.95
C ASN A 70 -24.00 29.27 -11.45
N LEU A 71 -22.94 29.77 -12.10
CA LEU A 71 -22.65 29.40 -13.49
C LEU A 71 -22.22 27.92 -13.60
N LEU A 72 -21.45 27.43 -12.64
CA LEU A 72 -20.96 26.04 -12.59
C LEU A 72 -22.07 25.00 -12.40
N ASP A 73 -23.19 25.36 -11.75
CA ASP A 73 -24.32 24.46 -11.51
C ASP A 73 -24.87 23.80 -12.78
N SER A 74 -24.85 24.53 -13.90
CA SER A 74 -25.28 24.02 -15.19
C SER A 74 -24.37 22.90 -15.72
N PHE A 75 -23.07 22.95 -15.41
CA PHE A 75 -22.08 21.96 -15.84
C PHE A 75 -22.10 20.69 -15.00
N LEU A 76 -22.52 20.79 -13.73
CA LEU A 76 -22.76 19.62 -12.87
C LEU A 76 -23.89 18.72 -13.39
N LYS A 77 -24.79 19.27 -14.23
CA LYS A 77 -25.89 18.54 -14.88
C LYS A 77 -25.58 18.12 -16.32
N SER A 78 -24.35 18.31 -16.78
CA SER A 78 -23.96 17.93 -18.14
C SER A 78 -23.99 16.42 -18.34
N SER A 79 -24.18 15.97 -19.58
CA SER A 79 -24.17 14.55 -19.94
C SER A 79 -22.77 13.94 -19.98
N SER A 80 -21.72 14.76 -19.99
CA SER A 80 -20.33 14.33 -20.14
C SER A 80 -19.68 14.15 -18.75
N PRO A 81 -19.25 12.93 -18.38
CA PRO A 81 -18.61 12.68 -17.09
C PRO A 81 -17.38 13.55 -16.85
N GLY A 82 -16.57 13.80 -17.87
CA GLY A 82 -15.37 14.64 -17.74
C GLY A 82 -15.69 16.09 -17.35
N VAL A 83 -16.78 16.65 -17.91
CA VAL A 83 -17.23 18.01 -17.59
C VAL A 83 -17.81 18.06 -16.18
N VAL A 84 -18.65 17.08 -15.80
CA VAL A 84 -19.18 16.98 -14.43
C VAL A 84 -18.05 16.91 -13.41
N MET A 85 -17.11 15.98 -13.57
CA MET A 85 -16.00 15.80 -12.63
C MET A 85 -15.05 16.99 -12.57
N GLY A 86 -14.80 17.66 -13.71
CA GLY A 86 -14.04 18.91 -13.77
C GLY A 86 -14.74 20.06 -13.04
N ALA A 87 -16.05 20.20 -13.24
CA ALA A 87 -16.86 21.21 -12.58
C ALA A 87 -16.94 20.94 -11.07
N THR A 88 -17.16 19.69 -10.65
CA THR A 88 -17.15 19.28 -9.23
C THR A 88 -15.82 19.64 -8.58
N LYS A 89 -14.68 19.31 -9.21
CA LYS A 89 -13.36 19.66 -8.68
C LYS A 89 -13.22 21.16 -8.44
N LEU A 90 -13.56 21.97 -9.45
CA LEU A 90 -13.48 23.42 -9.37
C LEU A 90 -14.38 23.95 -8.25
N PHE A 91 -15.60 23.43 -8.16
CA PHE A 91 -16.56 23.80 -7.12
C PHE A 91 -16.03 23.49 -5.72
N LEU A 92 -15.50 22.28 -5.49
CA LEU A 92 -14.94 21.88 -4.20
C LEU A 92 -13.76 22.77 -3.78
N ILE A 93 -12.91 23.18 -4.73
CA ILE A 93 -11.74 24.03 -4.45
C ILE A 93 -12.16 25.47 -4.17
N LEU A 94 -13.09 26.03 -4.94
CA LEU A 94 -13.59 27.39 -4.75
C LEU A 94 -14.41 27.52 -3.45
N ALA A 95 -15.22 26.51 -3.12
CA ALA A 95 -16.04 26.46 -1.92
C ALA A 95 -15.28 25.98 -0.67
N LYS A 96 -13.94 26.01 -0.65
CA LYS A 96 -13.11 25.54 0.48
C LYS A 96 -13.50 26.13 1.84
N LYS A 97 -13.99 27.38 1.86
CA LYS A 97 -14.44 28.10 3.06
C LYS A 97 -15.90 27.81 3.46
N PHE A 98 -16.65 27.08 2.63
CA PHE A 98 -18.08 26.83 2.80
C PHE A 98 -18.37 25.32 2.74
N PRO A 99 -18.17 24.58 3.85
CA PRO A 99 -18.36 23.12 3.88
C PRO A 99 -19.77 22.66 3.48
N HIS A 100 -20.82 23.40 3.88
CA HIS A 100 -22.20 23.09 3.49
C HIS A 100 -22.38 23.08 1.97
N VAL A 101 -21.80 24.07 1.30
CA VAL A 101 -21.84 24.23 -0.16
C VAL A 101 -21.05 23.11 -0.87
N GLN A 102 -19.95 22.62 -0.27
CA GLN A 102 -19.24 21.45 -0.76
C GLN A 102 -20.10 20.18 -0.68
N THR A 103 -20.79 19.98 0.45
CA THR A 103 -21.70 18.84 0.64
C THR A 103 -22.85 18.88 -0.36
N ASP A 104 -23.48 20.03 -0.59
CA ASP A 104 -24.60 20.18 -1.54
C ASP A 104 -24.20 19.75 -2.96
N VAL A 105 -22.99 20.09 -3.40
CA VAL A 105 -22.49 19.66 -4.71
C VAL A 105 -22.21 18.16 -4.78
N LEU A 106 -21.69 17.57 -3.72
CA LEU A 106 -21.52 16.11 -3.67
C LEU A 106 -22.88 15.39 -3.69
N VAL A 107 -23.93 16.00 -3.14
CA VAL A 107 -25.32 15.51 -3.27
C VAL A 107 -25.81 15.62 -4.71
N GLN A 108 -25.58 16.74 -5.39
CA GLN A 108 -25.98 16.92 -6.78
C GLN A 108 -25.28 15.96 -7.75
N VAL A 109 -23.99 15.68 -7.51
CA VAL A 109 -23.16 14.82 -8.38
C VAL A 109 -23.41 13.32 -8.14
N LYS A 110 -24.12 12.96 -7.06
CA LYS A 110 -24.50 11.57 -6.74
C LYS A 110 -25.10 10.83 -7.93
N GLY A 111 -26.09 11.44 -8.61
CA GLY A 111 -26.76 10.84 -9.76
C GLY A 111 -25.81 10.57 -10.94
N PRO A 112 -25.12 11.60 -11.48
CA PRO A 112 -24.12 11.44 -12.53
C PRO A 112 -23.01 10.42 -12.20
N LEU A 113 -22.53 10.40 -10.96
CA LEU A 113 -21.48 9.47 -10.54
C LEU A 113 -21.98 8.02 -10.50
N LEU A 114 -23.20 7.80 -9.99
CA LEU A 114 -23.84 6.48 -10.04
C LEU A 114 -24.07 5.99 -11.48
N ALA A 115 -24.39 6.91 -12.41
CA ALA A 115 -24.50 6.56 -13.82
C ALA A 115 -23.13 6.17 -14.42
N ALA A 116 -22.05 6.86 -14.03
CA ALA A 116 -20.69 6.52 -14.45
C ALA A 116 -20.22 5.16 -13.90
N CYS A 117 -20.58 4.80 -12.66
CA CYS A 117 -20.32 3.48 -12.08
C CYS A 117 -21.06 2.33 -12.79
N SER A 118 -22.13 2.64 -13.54
CA SER A 118 -22.88 1.66 -14.34
C SER A 118 -22.64 1.82 -15.83
N SER A 119 -21.58 2.54 -16.23
CA SER A 119 -21.23 2.74 -17.63
C SER A 119 -20.70 1.46 -18.28
N GLU A 120 -20.92 1.32 -19.60
CA GLU A 120 -20.32 0.25 -20.41
C GLU A 120 -18.78 0.36 -20.48
N SER A 121 -18.23 1.58 -20.34
CA SER A 121 -16.78 1.77 -20.26
C SER A 121 -16.28 1.33 -18.89
N ARG A 122 -15.46 0.28 -18.90
CA ARG A 122 -14.87 -0.34 -17.70
C ARG A 122 -13.92 0.61 -16.99
N GLU A 123 -13.15 1.38 -17.75
CA GLU A 123 -12.20 2.37 -17.26
C GLU A 123 -12.92 3.52 -16.56
N LEU A 124 -14.02 4.01 -17.17
CA LEU A 124 -14.86 5.03 -16.58
C LEU A 124 -15.55 4.53 -15.30
N CYS A 125 -16.07 3.30 -15.32
CA CYS A 125 -16.65 2.66 -14.14
C CYS A 125 -15.65 2.59 -12.99
N PHE A 126 -14.44 2.09 -13.26
CA PHE A 126 -13.37 1.99 -12.27
C PHE A 126 -12.95 3.35 -11.69
N ALA A 127 -12.77 4.36 -12.55
CA ALA A 127 -12.45 5.71 -12.09
C ALA A 127 -13.57 6.30 -11.23
N ALA A 128 -14.83 6.09 -11.63
CA ALA A 128 -15.99 6.53 -10.86
C ALA A 128 -16.05 5.86 -9.47
N LEU A 129 -15.79 4.55 -9.38
CA LEU A 129 -15.72 3.82 -8.10
C LEU A 129 -14.65 4.38 -7.17
N CYS A 130 -13.46 4.70 -7.69
CA CYS A 130 -12.40 5.33 -6.91
C CYS A 130 -12.84 6.67 -6.31
N HIS A 131 -13.61 7.47 -7.07
CA HIS A 131 -14.16 8.73 -6.59
C HIS A 131 -15.35 8.55 -5.63
N VAL A 132 -16.17 7.52 -5.79
CA VAL A 132 -17.22 7.15 -4.82
C VAL A 132 -16.59 6.88 -3.46
N ARG A 133 -15.56 6.03 -3.39
CA ARG A 133 -14.83 5.73 -2.15
C ARG A 133 -14.22 6.99 -1.53
N GLN A 134 -13.64 7.87 -2.36
CA GLN A 134 -13.09 9.14 -1.89
C GLN A 134 -14.17 10.05 -1.24
N ILE A 135 -15.39 10.07 -1.78
CA ILE A 135 -16.52 10.84 -1.22
C ILE A 135 -17.01 10.21 0.09
N LEU A 136 -17.06 8.87 0.18
CA LEU A 136 -17.51 8.16 1.37
C LEU A 136 -16.67 8.46 2.61
N HIS A 137 -15.37 8.75 2.45
CA HIS A 137 -14.52 9.21 3.55
C HIS A 137 -14.98 10.52 4.22
N SER A 138 -15.76 11.36 3.53
CA SER A 138 -16.28 12.64 4.05
C SER A 138 -17.78 12.64 4.30
N LEU A 139 -18.52 11.78 3.61
CA LEU A 139 -19.96 11.65 3.73
C LEU A 139 -20.31 10.16 3.85
N PRO A 140 -20.08 9.54 5.04
CA PRO A 140 -20.45 8.16 5.28
C PRO A 140 -21.94 7.94 4.97
N GLY A 141 -22.26 6.84 4.28
CA GLY A 141 -23.64 6.52 3.92
C GLY A 141 -24.24 7.38 2.80
N HIS A 142 -23.52 8.29 2.14
CA HIS A 142 -24.07 9.11 1.04
C HIS A 142 -24.70 8.28 -0.09
N PHE A 143 -24.13 7.10 -0.36
CA PHE A 143 -24.61 6.17 -1.38
C PHE A 143 -25.37 4.96 -0.80
N SER A 144 -25.68 4.96 0.51
CA SER A 144 -26.31 3.82 1.20
C SER A 144 -27.64 3.41 0.57
N SER A 145 -28.46 4.36 0.08
CA SER A 145 -29.72 4.08 -0.60
C SER A 145 -29.59 3.35 -1.94
N HIS A 146 -28.38 3.23 -2.49
CA HIS A 146 -28.10 2.64 -3.80
C HIS A 146 -27.05 1.53 -3.75
N TYR A 147 -26.77 0.96 -2.57
CA TYR A 147 -25.79 -0.12 -2.38
C TYR A 147 -25.91 -1.26 -3.43
N LYS A 148 -27.12 -1.63 -3.84
CA LYS A 148 -27.38 -2.67 -4.85
C LYS A 148 -26.73 -2.39 -6.22
N LYS A 149 -26.47 -1.13 -6.57
CA LYS A 149 -25.76 -0.77 -7.81
C LYS A 149 -24.29 -1.17 -7.79
N PHE A 150 -23.73 -1.39 -6.60
CA PHE A 150 -22.34 -1.81 -6.41
C PHE A 150 -22.19 -3.33 -6.29
N PHE A 151 -23.25 -4.11 -6.48
CA PHE A 151 -23.11 -5.56 -6.62
C PHE A 151 -22.33 -5.91 -7.88
N CYS A 152 -21.49 -6.93 -7.77
CA CYS A 152 -20.63 -7.43 -8.83
C CYS A 152 -21.43 -8.27 -9.83
N SER A 153 -21.23 -8.02 -11.12
CA SER A 153 -21.71 -8.90 -12.18
C SER A 153 -20.62 -9.91 -12.56
N TYR A 154 -21.03 -11.09 -13.02
CA TYR A 154 -20.11 -12.11 -13.51
C TYR A 154 -19.25 -11.64 -14.69
N SER A 155 -19.78 -10.73 -15.51
CA SER A 155 -19.08 -10.18 -16.69
C SER A 155 -18.03 -9.11 -16.38
N GLU A 156 -17.94 -8.68 -15.11
CA GLU A 156 -17.05 -7.61 -14.71
C GLU A 156 -15.60 -8.10 -14.51
N PRO A 157 -14.61 -7.31 -14.96
CA PRO A 157 -13.20 -7.60 -14.69
C PRO A 157 -12.89 -7.63 -13.18
N HIS A 158 -11.90 -8.44 -12.83
CA HIS A 158 -11.45 -8.63 -11.45
C HIS A 158 -11.18 -7.31 -10.69
N TYR A 159 -10.49 -6.34 -11.32
CA TYR A 159 -10.17 -5.05 -10.68
C TYR A 159 -11.41 -4.20 -10.35
N ILE A 160 -12.51 -4.32 -11.10
CA ILE A 160 -13.78 -3.63 -10.80
C ILE A 160 -14.47 -4.32 -9.64
N LYS A 161 -14.49 -5.66 -9.64
CA LYS A 161 -15.09 -6.45 -8.56
C LYS A 161 -14.43 -6.12 -7.21
N LEU A 162 -13.10 -6.05 -7.15
CA LEU A 162 -12.37 -5.66 -5.95
C LEU A 162 -12.79 -4.28 -5.43
N GLN A 163 -12.85 -3.28 -6.32
CA GLN A 163 -13.25 -1.93 -5.94
C GLN A 163 -14.70 -1.85 -5.45
N LYS A 164 -15.60 -2.63 -6.07
CA LYS A 164 -16.99 -2.72 -5.63
C LYS A 164 -17.11 -3.32 -4.23
N VAL A 165 -16.36 -4.38 -3.93
CA VAL A 165 -16.35 -5.00 -2.60
C VAL A 165 -15.87 -4.01 -1.53
N GLU A 166 -14.81 -3.23 -1.80
CA GLU A 166 -14.34 -2.18 -0.88
C GLU A 166 -15.41 -1.10 -0.66
N VAL A 167 -16.07 -0.63 -1.72
CA VAL A 167 -17.18 0.32 -1.62
C VAL A 167 -18.36 -0.28 -0.83
N LEU A 168 -18.70 -1.55 -1.03
CA LEU A 168 -19.77 -2.21 -0.29
C LEU A 168 -19.47 -2.26 1.21
N CYS A 169 -18.22 -2.51 1.61
CA CYS A 169 -17.81 -2.50 3.02
C CYS A 169 -18.09 -1.15 3.70
N GLU A 170 -17.81 -0.04 3.01
CA GLU A 170 -18.04 1.32 3.53
C GLU A 170 -19.53 1.73 3.54
N LEU A 171 -20.40 1.00 2.84
CA LEU A 171 -21.83 1.29 2.72
C LEU A 171 -22.72 0.49 3.67
N VAL A 172 -22.15 -0.46 4.42
CA VAL A 172 -22.92 -1.32 5.32
C VAL A 172 -23.55 -0.51 6.45
N ASN A 173 -24.83 -0.75 6.70
CA ASN A 173 -25.58 -0.20 7.82
C ASN A 173 -26.67 -1.19 8.29
N ASP A 174 -27.39 -0.82 9.36
CA ASP A 174 -28.40 -1.69 9.99
C ASP A 174 -29.54 -2.09 9.04
N GLU A 175 -29.81 -1.28 8.01
CA GLU A 175 -30.89 -1.54 7.06
C GLU A 175 -30.47 -2.50 5.94
N ASN A 176 -29.20 -2.50 5.54
CA ASN A 176 -28.72 -3.21 4.36
C ASN A 176 -27.77 -4.39 4.65
N VAL A 177 -27.27 -4.52 5.88
CA VAL A 177 -26.24 -5.52 6.26
C VAL A 177 -26.59 -6.93 5.84
N GLN A 178 -27.82 -7.38 6.07
CA GLN A 178 -28.25 -8.73 5.73
C GLN A 178 -28.11 -9.02 4.23
N GLN A 179 -28.49 -8.07 3.38
CA GLN A 179 -28.45 -8.24 1.93
C GLN A 179 -27.02 -8.13 1.39
N VAL A 180 -26.20 -7.25 1.97
CA VAL A 180 -24.79 -7.12 1.58
C VAL A 180 -24.01 -8.37 1.98
N LEU A 181 -24.22 -8.90 3.19
CA LEU A 181 -23.55 -10.11 3.66
C LEU A 181 -23.96 -11.35 2.86
N GLU A 182 -25.24 -11.48 2.48
CA GLU A 182 -25.68 -12.59 1.62
C GLU A 182 -25.01 -12.54 0.24
N GLU A 183 -24.87 -11.34 -0.32
CA GLU A 183 -24.20 -11.14 -1.61
C GLU A 183 -22.68 -11.41 -1.51
N LEU A 184 -22.00 -10.89 -0.47
CA LEU A 184 -20.58 -11.15 -0.22
C LEU A 184 -20.30 -12.64 0.03
N ARG A 185 -21.22 -13.35 0.71
CA ARG A 185 -21.14 -14.80 0.90
C ARG A 185 -21.10 -15.54 -0.44
N GLY A 186 -21.88 -15.10 -1.43
CA GLY A 186 -21.80 -15.63 -2.80
C GLY A 186 -20.41 -15.42 -3.42
N TYR A 187 -19.80 -14.26 -3.18
CA TYR A 187 -18.48 -13.92 -3.73
C TYR A 187 -17.33 -14.75 -3.13
N CYS A 188 -17.48 -15.25 -1.90
CA CYS A 188 -16.50 -16.14 -1.25
C CYS A 188 -16.31 -17.48 -1.98
N THR A 189 -17.16 -17.81 -2.95
CA THR A 189 -17.07 -19.02 -3.77
C THR A 189 -16.87 -18.74 -5.26
N ASP A 190 -16.42 -17.53 -5.61
CA ASP A 190 -16.09 -17.16 -6.99
C ASP A 190 -14.94 -18.02 -7.54
N VAL A 191 -14.87 -18.15 -8.86
CA VAL A 191 -13.84 -18.91 -9.58
C VAL A 191 -12.44 -18.32 -9.34
N SER A 192 -12.34 -17.02 -9.11
CA SER A 192 -11.09 -16.33 -8.79
C SER A 192 -10.82 -16.42 -7.28
N ALA A 193 -9.82 -17.22 -6.89
CA ALA A 193 -9.38 -17.35 -5.50
C ALA A 193 -9.05 -15.99 -4.86
N ASP A 194 -8.31 -15.13 -5.55
CA ASP A 194 -7.97 -13.79 -5.06
C ASP A 194 -9.21 -12.93 -4.76
N PHE A 195 -10.26 -13.05 -5.58
CA PHE A 195 -11.51 -12.31 -5.36
C PHE A 195 -12.32 -12.91 -4.20
N ALA A 196 -12.40 -14.23 -4.13
CA ALA A 196 -13.02 -14.93 -3.00
C ALA A 196 -12.35 -14.56 -1.67
N GLN A 197 -11.02 -14.52 -1.63
CA GLN A 197 -10.25 -14.09 -0.46
C GLN A 197 -10.53 -12.62 -0.10
N ALA A 198 -10.57 -11.73 -1.09
CA ALA A 198 -10.94 -10.32 -0.85
C ALA A 198 -12.36 -10.18 -0.28
N ALA A 199 -13.31 -11.00 -0.70
CA ALA A 199 -14.67 -11.01 -0.15
C ALA A 199 -14.70 -11.52 1.30
N ILE A 200 -13.89 -12.53 1.65
CA ILE A 200 -13.75 -13.03 3.03
C ILE A 200 -13.17 -11.93 3.93
N LEU A 201 -12.12 -11.25 3.50
CA LEU A 201 -11.52 -10.13 4.23
C LEU A 201 -12.49 -8.96 4.40
N ALA A 202 -13.31 -8.69 3.38
CA ALA A 202 -14.40 -7.72 3.45
C ALA A 202 -15.44 -8.08 4.54
N ILE A 203 -15.85 -9.35 4.62
CA ILE A 203 -16.71 -9.83 5.71
C ILE A 203 -16.02 -9.63 7.07
N GLY A 204 -14.71 -9.89 7.17
CA GLY A 204 -13.91 -9.58 8.36
C GLY A 204 -13.94 -8.11 8.76
N GLY A 205 -13.88 -7.19 7.79
CA GLY A 205 -14.01 -5.75 8.03
C GLY A 205 -15.38 -5.38 8.61
N ILE A 206 -16.46 -5.99 8.09
CA ILE A 206 -17.84 -5.75 8.54
C ILE A 206 -18.11 -6.35 9.93
N ALA A 207 -17.45 -7.47 10.25
CA ALA A 207 -17.61 -8.20 11.52
C ALA A 207 -17.24 -7.38 12.77
N ARG A 208 -16.55 -6.24 12.61
CA ARG A 208 -16.31 -5.28 13.69
C ARG A 208 -17.59 -4.71 14.28
N THR A 209 -18.55 -4.40 13.42
CA THR A 209 -19.84 -3.84 13.80
C THR A 209 -20.90 -4.93 13.90
N TYR A 210 -20.86 -5.93 13.00
CA TYR A 210 -21.87 -6.98 12.87
C TYR A 210 -21.28 -8.38 13.10
N THR A 211 -20.69 -8.59 14.28
CA THR A 211 -19.85 -9.75 14.59
C THR A 211 -20.56 -11.09 14.41
N ASP A 212 -21.73 -11.29 15.02
CA ASP A 212 -22.39 -12.60 15.06
C ASP A 212 -22.73 -13.14 13.67
N GLN A 213 -23.31 -12.30 12.80
CA GLN A 213 -23.68 -12.67 11.43
C GLN A 213 -22.44 -13.02 10.60
N CYS A 214 -21.37 -12.24 10.72
CA CYS A 214 -20.15 -12.46 9.95
C CYS A 214 -19.41 -13.72 10.41
N VAL A 215 -19.31 -13.94 11.73
CA VAL A 215 -18.67 -15.15 12.29
C VAL A 215 -19.43 -16.40 11.90
N GLN A 216 -20.77 -16.35 11.86
CA GLN A 216 -21.58 -17.44 11.34
C GLN A 216 -21.22 -17.76 9.88
N ILE A 217 -21.20 -16.75 8.99
CA ILE A 217 -20.84 -16.95 7.57
C ILE A 217 -19.44 -17.54 7.44
N LEU A 218 -18.45 -16.97 8.14
CA LEU A 218 -17.07 -17.45 8.12
C LEU A 218 -16.97 -18.91 8.60
N THR A 219 -17.72 -19.28 9.63
CA THR A 219 -17.77 -20.66 10.15
C THR A 219 -18.36 -21.62 9.11
N GLU A 220 -19.42 -21.22 8.41
CA GLU A 220 -20.00 -22.01 7.32
C GLU A 220 -19.04 -22.19 6.15
N LEU A 221 -18.22 -21.18 5.83
CA LEU A 221 -17.20 -21.26 4.78
C LEU A 221 -16.10 -22.27 5.09
N LEU A 222 -15.73 -22.47 6.37
CA LEU A 222 -14.81 -23.55 6.76
C LEU A 222 -15.35 -24.94 6.41
N GLY A 223 -16.68 -25.10 6.42
CA GLY A 223 -17.35 -26.34 6.04
C GLY A 223 -17.11 -26.76 4.57
N LEU A 224 -16.67 -25.83 3.71
CA LEU A 224 -16.35 -26.12 2.30
C LEU A 224 -15.05 -26.91 2.13
N ARG A 225 -14.16 -26.91 3.14
CA ARG A 225 -12.85 -27.60 3.13
C ARG A 225 -12.00 -27.29 1.90
N GLN A 226 -12.01 -26.03 1.47
CA GLN A 226 -11.14 -25.54 0.39
C GLN A 226 -9.96 -24.80 1.00
N GLU A 227 -8.74 -25.13 0.60
CA GLU A 227 -7.50 -24.59 1.19
C GLU A 227 -7.46 -23.06 1.18
N HIS A 228 -7.56 -22.46 0.00
CA HIS A 228 -7.50 -21.01 -0.18
C HIS A 228 -8.58 -20.21 0.58
N ILE A 229 -9.72 -20.84 0.90
CA ILE A 229 -10.80 -20.26 1.73
C ILE A 229 -10.45 -20.43 3.20
N THR A 230 -10.12 -21.66 3.61
CA THR A 230 -9.84 -22.03 5.01
C THR A 230 -8.73 -21.16 5.57
N THR A 231 -7.63 -21.00 4.82
CA THR A 231 -6.51 -20.12 5.16
C THR A 231 -6.96 -18.71 5.52
N VAL A 232 -7.71 -18.05 4.63
CA VAL A 232 -8.08 -16.64 4.81
C VAL A 232 -9.16 -16.49 5.89
N VAL A 233 -10.05 -17.46 6.05
CA VAL A 233 -11.00 -17.47 7.17
C VAL A 233 -10.27 -17.57 8.50
N VAL A 234 -9.27 -18.44 8.63
CA VAL A 234 -8.48 -18.59 9.87
C VAL A 234 -7.65 -17.33 10.17
N GLN A 235 -7.06 -16.70 9.14
CA GLN A 235 -6.43 -15.39 9.29
C GLN A 235 -7.43 -14.33 9.76
N THR A 236 -8.63 -14.31 9.19
CA THR A 236 -9.70 -13.37 9.59
C THR A 236 -10.13 -13.63 11.03
N PHE A 237 -10.27 -14.88 11.45
CA PHE A 237 -10.57 -15.25 12.83
C PHE A 237 -9.50 -14.80 13.83
N ARG A 238 -8.21 -14.92 13.49
CA ARG A 238 -7.11 -14.37 14.30
C ARG A 238 -7.33 -12.88 14.56
N ASP A 239 -7.60 -12.12 13.50
CA ASP A 239 -7.78 -10.67 13.58
C ASP A 239 -9.08 -10.29 14.32
N LEU A 240 -10.16 -11.05 14.11
CA LEU A 240 -11.45 -10.83 14.77
C LEU A 240 -11.42 -11.11 16.26
N VAL A 241 -10.78 -12.18 16.70
CA VAL A 241 -10.71 -12.51 18.13
C VAL A 241 -9.96 -11.42 18.91
N TRP A 242 -9.00 -10.76 18.26
CA TRP A 242 -8.29 -9.63 18.83
C TRP A 242 -9.17 -8.37 18.95
N LEU A 243 -9.90 -8.05 17.88
CA LEU A 243 -10.71 -6.82 17.79
C LEU A 243 -12.06 -6.92 18.49
N CYS A 244 -12.64 -8.13 18.50
CA CYS A 244 -13.96 -8.45 18.98
C CYS A 244 -13.91 -9.66 19.94
N PRO A 245 -13.42 -9.50 21.19
CA PRO A 245 -13.28 -10.61 22.14
C PRO A 245 -14.58 -11.36 22.45
N GLN A 246 -15.75 -10.78 22.16
CA GLN A 246 -17.05 -11.44 22.27
C GLN A 246 -17.19 -12.66 21.37
N CYS A 247 -16.50 -12.71 20.22
CA CYS A 247 -16.62 -13.83 19.29
C CYS A 247 -15.61 -14.96 19.54
N THR A 248 -14.70 -14.82 20.51
CA THR A 248 -13.67 -15.82 20.81
C THR A 248 -14.24 -17.22 20.97
N GLU A 249 -15.38 -17.35 21.67
CA GLU A 249 -15.98 -18.65 21.94
C GLU A 249 -16.48 -19.34 20.68
N ALA A 250 -17.19 -18.60 19.81
CA ALA A 250 -17.68 -19.12 18.54
C ALA A 250 -16.53 -19.52 17.62
N VAL A 251 -15.47 -18.70 17.57
CA VAL A 251 -14.26 -19.00 16.79
C VAL A 251 -13.57 -20.26 17.32
N CYS A 252 -13.40 -20.41 18.64
CA CYS A 252 -12.77 -21.59 19.23
C CYS A 252 -13.52 -22.88 18.91
N GLN A 253 -14.85 -22.83 18.82
CA GLN A 253 -15.68 -23.98 18.44
C GLN A 253 -15.57 -24.33 16.95
N ALA A 254 -15.26 -23.36 16.09
CA ALA A 254 -15.16 -23.54 14.64
C ALA A 254 -13.79 -24.06 14.16
N LEU A 255 -12.72 -23.88 14.95
CA LEU A 255 -11.35 -24.20 14.55
C LEU A 255 -11.00 -25.70 14.37
N PRO A 256 -11.55 -26.67 15.13
CA PRO A 256 -11.14 -28.07 15.01
C PRO A 256 -11.33 -28.62 13.59
N GLY A 257 -10.30 -29.27 13.03
CA GLY A 257 -10.31 -29.87 11.70
C GLY A 257 -9.85 -28.93 10.57
N CYS A 258 -9.50 -27.68 10.88
CA CYS A 258 -8.96 -26.74 9.89
C CYS A 258 -7.52 -27.10 9.48
N GLU A 259 -6.75 -27.76 10.35
CA GLU A 259 -5.35 -28.15 10.13
C GLU A 259 -5.15 -29.02 8.89
N GLU A 260 -6.13 -29.85 8.53
CA GLU A 260 -6.07 -30.72 7.35
C GLU A 260 -6.02 -29.94 6.02
N ASN A 261 -6.55 -28.71 6.01
CA ASN A 261 -6.79 -27.94 4.79
C ASN A 261 -5.87 -26.71 4.66
N ILE A 262 -4.89 -26.50 5.54
CA ILE A 262 -4.02 -25.31 5.51
C ILE A 262 -2.58 -25.74 5.22
N GLN A 263 -2.01 -25.25 4.11
CA GLN A 263 -0.63 -25.55 3.73
C GLN A 263 0.28 -24.32 3.69
N ASP A 264 -0.29 -23.13 3.43
CA ASP A 264 0.45 -21.90 3.30
C ASP A 264 1.00 -21.40 4.66
N SER A 265 2.08 -20.62 4.59
CA SER A 265 2.78 -20.13 5.78
C SER A 265 1.92 -19.20 6.63
N GLU A 266 1.09 -18.35 6.02
CA GLU A 266 0.33 -17.33 6.74
C GLU A 266 -0.87 -17.94 7.48
N GLY A 267 -1.59 -18.88 6.83
CA GLY A 267 -2.64 -19.67 7.43
C GLY A 267 -2.14 -20.53 8.59
N LYS A 268 -0.99 -21.21 8.40
CA LYS A 268 -0.35 -21.99 9.49
C LYS A 268 -0.01 -21.11 10.69
N GLN A 269 0.60 -19.94 10.46
CA GLN A 269 0.89 -18.98 11.54
C GLN A 269 -0.38 -18.52 12.25
N ALA A 270 -1.44 -18.20 11.51
CA ALA A 270 -2.71 -17.78 12.10
C ALA A 270 -3.37 -18.89 12.94
N LEU A 271 -3.38 -20.13 12.44
CA LEU A 271 -3.90 -21.27 13.18
C LEU A 271 -3.09 -21.52 14.45
N ILE A 272 -1.77 -21.62 14.34
CA ILE A 272 -0.87 -21.87 15.48
C ILE A 272 -1.00 -20.77 16.53
N TRP A 273 -1.11 -19.51 16.11
CA TRP A 273 -1.35 -18.39 17.03
C TRP A 273 -2.66 -18.56 17.80
N LEU A 274 -3.76 -18.89 17.10
CA LEU A 274 -5.07 -19.10 17.71
C LEU A 274 -5.05 -20.25 18.73
N LEU A 275 -4.40 -21.36 18.38
CA LEU A 275 -4.20 -22.50 19.27
C LEU A 275 -3.33 -22.16 20.48
N GLY A 276 -2.32 -21.30 20.31
CA GLY A 276 -1.44 -20.87 21.40
C GLY A 276 -2.12 -19.92 22.39
N VAL A 277 -2.90 -18.96 21.88
CA VAL A 277 -3.57 -17.93 22.72
C VAL A 277 -4.83 -18.49 23.37
N HIS A 278 -5.63 -19.27 22.63
CA HIS A 278 -6.93 -19.78 23.08
C HIS A 278 -6.98 -21.28 23.30
N GLY A 279 -5.82 -21.97 23.32
CA GLY A 279 -5.76 -23.42 23.49
C GLY A 279 -6.31 -23.96 24.81
N GLU A 280 -6.48 -23.13 25.84
CA GLU A 280 -7.22 -23.53 27.04
C GLU A 280 -8.68 -23.89 26.71
N ARG A 281 -9.30 -23.18 25.76
CA ARG A 281 -10.70 -23.38 25.34
C ARG A 281 -10.85 -24.38 24.21
N ILE A 282 -9.77 -24.71 23.50
CA ILE A 282 -9.76 -25.62 22.36
C ILE A 282 -9.22 -26.97 22.83
N PRO A 283 -10.05 -28.01 23.01
CA PRO A 283 -9.60 -29.29 23.54
C PRO A 283 -8.49 -29.94 22.69
N ASN A 284 -8.59 -29.84 21.36
CA ASN A 284 -7.66 -30.48 20.43
C ASN A 284 -6.33 -29.74 20.24
N ALA A 285 -6.16 -28.54 20.83
CA ALA A 285 -4.98 -27.71 20.58
C ALA A 285 -3.63 -28.39 20.84
N PRO A 286 -3.42 -29.14 21.95
CA PRO A 286 -2.16 -29.85 22.18
C PRO A 286 -1.83 -30.86 21.08
N TYR A 287 -2.81 -31.64 20.62
CA TYR A 287 -2.61 -32.67 19.59
C TYR A 287 -2.27 -32.07 18.23
N VAL A 288 -2.92 -30.96 17.84
CA VAL A 288 -2.61 -30.28 16.59
C VAL A 288 -1.21 -29.67 16.64
N LEU A 289 -0.83 -29.02 17.74
CA LEU A 289 0.52 -28.47 17.89
C LEU A 289 1.59 -29.56 17.96
N GLU A 290 1.28 -30.74 18.50
CA GLU A 290 2.20 -31.87 18.51
C GLU A 290 2.56 -32.33 17.10
N ASP A 291 1.59 -32.43 16.19
CA ASP A 291 1.85 -32.78 14.79
C ASP A 291 2.76 -31.73 14.10
N PHE A 292 2.57 -30.44 14.39
CA PHE A 292 3.49 -29.39 13.91
C PHE A 292 4.91 -29.56 14.47
N VAL A 293 5.05 -30.01 15.73
CA VAL A 293 6.35 -30.26 16.36
C VAL A 293 7.03 -31.51 15.80
N GLU A 294 6.27 -32.57 15.54
CA GLU A 294 6.80 -33.79 14.89
C GLU A 294 7.33 -33.50 13.48
N ASN A 295 6.64 -32.62 12.76
CA ASN A 295 7.00 -32.21 11.39
C ASN A 295 7.90 -30.96 11.31
N VAL A 296 8.37 -30.42 12.44
CA VAL A 296 9.13 -29.14 12.50
C VAL A 296 10.40 -29.14 11.64
N LYS A 297 11.02 -30.31 11.44
CA LYS A 297 12.22 -30.47 10.62
C LYS A 297 11.95 -30.26 9.14
N SER A 298 10.74 -30.60 8.70
CA SER A 298 10.28 -30.49 7.32
C SER A 298 9.66 -29.13 7.01
N GLU A 299 9.33 -28.33 8.03
CA GLU A 299 8.75 -27.01 7.85
C GLU A 299 9.77 -26.04 7.25
N ALA A 300 9.42 -25.49 6.08
CA ALA A 300 10.31 -24.67 5.27
C ALA A 300 10.39 -23.22 5.76
N PHE A 301 9.34 -22.72 6.41
CA PHE A 301 9.21 -21.31 6.75
C PHE A 301 9.60 -21.04 8.22
N PRO A 302 10.68 -20.27 8.49
CA PRO A 302 11.09 -19.92 9.85
C PRO A 302 10.01 -19.20 10.66
N ALA A 303 9.16 -18.40 9.98
CA ALA A 303 8.06 -17.68 10.62
C ALA A 303 7.05 -18.63 11.30
N VAL A 304 6.76 -19.78 10.69
CA VAL A 304 5.88 -20.81 11.27
C VAL A 304 6.52 -21.41 12.52
N LYS A 305 7.82 -21.72 12.47
CA LYS A 305 8.58 -22.26 13.64
C LYS A 305 8.62 -21.28 14.80
N MET A 306 8.80 -19.99 14.50
CA MET A 306 8.76 -18.90 15.48
C MET A 306 7.41 -18.79 16.19
N GLU A 307 6.33 -18.89 15.41
CA GLU A 307 4.98 -18.85 15.95
C GLU A 307 4.70 -20.13 16.77
N LEU A 308 5.14 -21.30 16.30
CA LEU A 308 5.03 -22.57 17.00
C LEU A 308 5.71 -22.54 18.37
N LEU A 309 6.94 -22.01 18.45
CA LEU A 309 7.66 -21.80 19.71
C LEU A 309 6.84 -20.93 20.69
N THR A 310 6.26 -19.85 20.19
CA THR A 310 5.51 -18.89 21.01
C THR A 310 4.17 -19.47 21.47
N ALA A 311 3.45 -20.12 20.57
CA ALA A 311 2.17 -20.75 20.82
C ALA A 311 2.28 -21.90 21.81
N LEU A 312 3.26 -22.79 21.63
CA LEU A 312 3.46 -23.93 22.52
C LEU A 312 3.91 -23.49 23.92
N LEU A 313 4.77 -22.47 24.01
CA LEU A 313 5.14 -21.89 25.29
C LEU A 313 3.92 -21.28 26.01
N ARG A 314 3.04 -20.56 25.30
CA ARG A 314 1.79 -20.05 25.86
C ARG A 314 0.88 -21.18 26.34
N LEU A 315 0.67 -22.20 25.52
CA LEU A 315 -0.18 -23.33 25.86
C LEU A 315 0.36 -24.11 27.06
N PHE A 316 1.68 -24.27 27.18
CA PHE A 316 2.32 -24.90 28.33
C PHE A 316 2.02 -24.18 29.66
N LEU A 317 1.85 -22.86 29.65
CA LEU A 317 1.50 -22.09 30.87
C LEU A 317 0.09 -22.41 31.38
N SER A 318 -0.80 -22.90 30.51
CA SER A 318 -2.17 -23.28 30.82
C SER A 318 -2.34 -24.80 30.99
N ARG A 319 -1.67 -25.61 30.16
CA ARG A 319 -1.76 -27.08 30.13
C ARG A 319 -0.37 -27.73 30.20
N PRO A 320 0.32 -27.66 31.35
CA PRO A 320 1.72 -28.10 31.45
C PRO A 320 1.88 -29.61 31.25
N ALA A 321 0.96 -30.42 31.75
CA ALA A 321 1.06 -31.88 31.70
C ALA A 321 1.07 -32.43 30.26
N GLU A 322 0.29 -31.82 29.37
CA GLU A 322 0.19 -32.23 27.96
C GLU A 322 1.33 -31.63 27.11
N CYS A 323 1.85 -30.45 27.46
CA CYS A 323 2.79 -29.72 26.63
C CYS A 323 4.27 -29.87 27.02
N GLN A 324 4.58 -30.36 28.23
CA GLN A 324 5.95 -30.36 28.76
C GLN A 324 6.95 -31.11 27.87
N ASP A 325 6.60 -32.33 27.45
CA ASP A 325 7.45 -33.15 26.59
C ASP A 325 7.65 -32.52 25.21
N MET A 326 6.54 -32.14 24.56
CA MET A 326 6.52 -31.51 23.25
C MET A 326 7.35 -30.21 23.22
N LEU A 327 7.20 -29.36 24.24
CA LEU A 327 7.97 -28.12 24.37
C LEU A 327 9.46 -28.39 24.55
N GLY A 328 9.82 -29.43 25.32
CA GLY A 328 11.20 -29.86 25.46
C GLY A 328 11.82 -30.29 24.13
N ARG A 329 11.11 -31.12 23.35
CA ARG A 329 11.53 -31.55 22.01
C ARG A 329 11.71 -30.38 21.05
N LEU A 330 10.73 -29.46 21.03
CA LEU A 330 10.78 -28.27 20.17
C LEU A 330 11.95 -27.35 20.52
N LEU A 331 12.17 -27.07 21.81
CA LEU A 331 13.29 -26.24 22.27
C LEU A 331 14.63 -26.88 21.94
N TYR A 332 14.79 -28.19 22.14
CA TYR A 332 16.00 -28.91 21.78
C TYR A 332 16.31 -28.77 20.29
N TYR A 333 15.32 -29.03 19.43
CA TYR A 333 15.46 -28.88 17.98
C TYR A 333 15.85 -27.44 17.61
N CYS A 334 15.14 -26.43 18.13
CA CYS A 334 15.39 -25.03 17.80
C CYS A 334 16.76 -24.52 18.28
N ILE A 335 17.31 -25.07 19.36
CA ILE A 335 18.59 -24.62 19.93
C ILE A 335 19.78 -25.34 19.30
N GLU A 336 19.66 -26.65 19.04
CA GLU A 336 20.78 -27.51 18.64
C GLU A 336 20.80 -27.81 17.13
N GLU A 337 19.64 -28.00 16.49
CA GLU A 337 19.55 -28.49 15.10
C GLU A 337 19.17 -27.40 14.09
N GLU A 338 18.45 -26.36 14.52
CA GLU A 338 17.96 -25.31 13.62
C GLU A 338 19.09 -24.41 13.10
N LYS A 339 19.00 -24.07 11.81
CA LYS A 339 20.00 -23.25 11.11
C LYS A 339 19.64 -21.77 11.11
N ASP A 340 18.35 -21.46 11.16
CA ASP A 340 17.89 -20.07 11.22
C ASP A 340 18.25 -19.46 12.58
N MET A 341 19.06 -18.39 12.54
CA MET A 341 19.55 -17.73 13.75
C MET A 341 18.43 -17.08 14.55
N ALA A 342 17.38 -16.57 13.91
CA ALA A 342 16.29 -15.92 14.61
C ALA A 342 15.44 -16.94 15.39
N VAL A 343 15.15 -18.10 14.79
CA VAL A 343 14.47 -19.22 15.46
C VAL A 343 15.29 -19.71 16.66
N ARG A 344 16.60 -19.90 16.46
CA ARG A 344 17.52 -20.31 17.51
C ARG A 344 17.57 -19.32 18.67
N ASP A 345 17.71 -18.03 18.38
CA ASP A 345 17.76 -16.97 19.39
C ASP A 345 16.46 -16.88 20.18
N ARG A 346 15.30 -17.06 19.52
CA ARG A 346 14.01 -17.13 20.21
C ARG A 346 13.88 -18.35 21.10
N GLY A 347 14.34 -19.52 20.63
CA GLY A 347 14.42 -20.73 21.43
C GLY A 347 15.27 -20.55 22.69
N LEU A 348 16.48 -19.99 22.53
CA LEU A 348 17.37 -19.67 23.66
C LEU A 348 16.76 -18.65 24.63
N PHE A 349 16.10 -17.61 24.09
CA PHE A 349 15.40 -16.61 24.91
C PHE A 349 14.30 -17.26 25.75
N TYR A 350 13.43 -18.07 25.13
CA TYR A 350 12.36 -18.77 25.83
C TYR A 350 12.87 -19.78 26.85
N TYR A 351 13.94 -20.52 26.53
CA TYR A 351 14.58 -21.43 27.48
C TYR A 351 15.10 -20.69 28.72
N ARG A 352 15.82 -19.57 28.54
CA ARG A 352 16.31 -18.74 29.65
C ARG A 352 15.19 -18.07 30.43
N LEU A 353 14.11 -17.69 29.74
CA LEU A 353 12.94 -17.10 30.37
C LEU A 353 12.25 -18.12 31.28
N LEU A 354 12.09 -19.37 30.85
CA LEU A 354 11.57 -20.46 31.67
C LEU A 354 12.43 -20.71 32.92
N LEU A 355 13.76 -20.60 32.82
CA LEU A 355 14.67 -20.70 33.97
C LEU A 355 14.49 -19.56 34.99
N SER A 356 13.98 -18.41 34.55
CA SER A 356 13.73 -17.25 35.42
C SER A 356 12.44 -17.39 36.24
N GLY A 357 11.58 -18.36 35.90
CA GLY A 357 10.35 -18.69 36.62
C GLY A 357 9.07 -18.47 35.79
N ILE A 358 8.04 -19.28 36.07
CA ILE A 358 6.77 -19.30 35.32
C ILE A 358 6.02 -17.97 35.43
N ASP A 359 6.06 -17.31 36.60
CA ASP A 359 5.36 -16.04 36.81
C ASP A 359 5.92 -14.92 35.93
N GLU A 360 7.24 -14.90 35.75
CA GLU A 360 7.92 -13.95 34.87
C GLU A 360 7.61 -14.23 33.39
N VAL A 361 7.56 -15.50 33.00
CA VAL A 361 7.14 -15.92 31.66
C VAL A 361 5.72 -15.42 31.37
N LYS A 362 4.78 -15.65 32.30
CA LYS A 362 3.39 -15.17 32.19
C LYS A 362 3.33 -13.66 32.08
N ARG A 363 4.11 -12.93 32.89
CA ARG A 363 4.16 -11.46 32.86
C ARG A 363 4.58 -10.92 31.49
N ILE A 364 5.57 -11.54 30.85
CA ILE A 364 6.06 -11.11 29.54
C ILE A 364 5.11 -11.51 28.40
N LEU A 365 4.64 -12.76 28.39
CA LEU A 365 3.88 -13.31 27.26
C LEU A 365 2.38 -12.97 27.28
N CYS A 366 1.77 -12.85 28.46
CA CYS A 366 0.35 -12.57 28.64
C CYS A 366 0.07 -11.08 28.89
N SER A 367 1.08 -10.21 28.76
CA SER A 367 0.87 -8.76 28.79
C SER A 367 0.01 -8.34 27.59
N PRO A 368 -0.97 -7.42 27.76
CA PRO A 368 -1.75 -6.92 26.65
C PRO A 368 -0.84 -6.09 25.75
N LYS A 369 -0.26 -6.74 24.73
CA LYS A 369 0.48 -6.07 23.68
C LYS A 369 -0.54 -5.48 22.74
N SER A 370 -0.82 -4.18 22.83
CA SER A 370 -1.45 -3.47 21.71
C SER A 370 -0.60 -3.72 20.47
N ASP A 371 -1.02 -4.62 19.58
CA ASP A 371 -0.28 -4.89 18.35
C ASP A 371 -0.47 -3.70 17.40
N PRO A 372 0.58 -2.90 17.13
CA PRO A 372 0.47 -1.75 16.23
C PRO A 372 0.20 -2.18 14.78
N SER A 373 0.45 -3.45 14.43
CA SER A 373 0.27 -3.98 13.07
C SER A 373 -1.19 -4.32 12.74
N LEU A 374 -2.06 -4.44 13.76
CA LEU A 374 -3.51 -4.63 13.59
C LEU A 374 -4.26 -3.31 13.27
N GLY A 375 -3.54 -2.21 13.09
CA GLY A 375 -4.05 -0.95 12.55
C GLY A 375 -4.61 -1.03 11.13
N LEU A 376 -4.45 -2.18 10.44
CA LEU A 376 -5.03 -2.45 9.12
C LEU A 376 -6.55 -2.32 9.06
N LEU A 377 -7.20 -2.39 10.21
CA LEU A 377 -8.63 -2.21 10.30
C LEU A 377 -9.01 -0.95 11.10
N GLU A 378 -8.08 -0.10 11.56
CA GLU A 378 -8.43 1.16 12.26
C GLU A 378 -9.46 1.98 11.47
N ASP A 379 -10.47 2.46 12.20
CA ASP A 379 -11.56 3.23 11.66
C ASP A 379 -10.97 4.42 10.89
N GLN A 380 -11.24 4.53 9.59
CA GLN A 380 -10.80 5.69 8.84
C GLN A 380 -11.61 6.88 9.33
N ALA A 381 -11.06 7.60 10.31
CA ALA A 381 -11.67 8.80 10.85
C ALA A 381 -12.14 9.71 9.72
N GLU A 382 -13.38 10.19 9.82
CA GLU A 382 -14.01 11.05 8.82
C GLU A 382 -13.03 12.14 8.38
N ARG A 383 -12.72 12.17 7.09
CA ARG A 383 -11.78 13.13 6.53
C ARG A 383 -12.58 14.29 5.97
N PRO A 384 -12.28 15.55 6.31
CA PRO A 384 -12.98 16.68 5.72
C PRO A 384 -12.70 16.72 4.20
N VAL A 385 -13.68 17.16 3.41
CA VAL A 385 -13.59 17.25 1.93
C VAL A 385 -12.32 18.00 1.49
N ASN A 386 -11.96 19.04 2.24
CA ASN A 386 -10.77 19.85 2.00
C ASN A 386 -9.43 19.07 2.02
N SER A 387 -9.37 17.91 2.67
CA SER A 387 -8.16 17.07 2.74
C SER A 387 -7.83 16.36 1.43
N TRP A 388 -8.80 16.25 0.51
CA TRP A 388 -8.68 15.50 -0.73
C TRP A 388 -9.27 16.20 -1.96
N ALA A 389 -9.97 17.32 -1.80
CA ALA A 389 -10.57 18.08 -2.91
C ALA A 389 -9.56 18.44 -4.02
N SER A 390 -8.30 18.74 -3.68
CA SER A 390 -7.23 19.02 -4.66
C SER A 390 -6.90 17.81 -5.53
N ASP A 391 -7.07 16.62 -4.97
CA ASP A 391 -6.75 15.34 -5.58
C ASP A 391 -7.92 14.76 -6.38
N PHE A 392 -9.12 15.31 -6.21
CA PHE A 392 -10.30 14.92 -6.97
C PHE A 392 -10.10 15.15 -8.47
N ASN A 393 -10.68 14.27 -9.30
CA ASN A 393 -10.49 14.23 -10.75
C ASN A 393 -8.99 14.32 -11.16
N THR A 394 -8.15 13.52 -10.51
CA THR A 394 -6.74 13.27 -10.86
C THR A 394 -6.44 11.78 -10.78
N LEU A 395 -5.18 11.37 -10.97
CA LEU A 395 -4.75 9.98 -10.80
C LEU A 395 -4.48 9.59 -9.33
N VAL A 396 -4.58 10.52 -8.38
CA VAL A 396 -4.39 10.21 -6.95
C VAL A 396 -5.44 9.23 -6.41
N PRO A 397 -6.75 9.36 -6.68
CA PRO A 397 -7.74 8.42 -6.16
C PRO A 397 -7.60 7.02 -6.75
N VAL A 398 -6.95 6.91 -7.91
CA VAL A 398 -6.70 5.65 -8.62
C VAL A 398 -5.47 4.92 -8.06
N TYR A 399 -4.34 5.61 -7.90
CA TYR A 399 -3.09 4.98 -7.46
C TYR A 399 -2.83 5.10 -5.95
N GLY A 400 -3.51 6.01 -5.26
CA GLY A 400 -3.20 6.43 -3.90
C GLY A 400 -2.10 7.51 -3.85
N LYS A 401 -2.13 8.36 -2.82
CA LYS A 401 -1.22 9.51 -2.65
C LYS A 401 0.26 9.11 -2.70
N ALA A 402 0.65 8.05 -1.98
CA ALA A 402 2.04 7.61 -1.89
C ALA A 402 2.58 7.13 -3.25
N ARG A 403 1.89 6.19 -3.91
CA ARG A 403 2.30 5.65 -5.21
C ARG A 403 2.30 6.75 -6.28
N TRP A 404 1.27 7.60 -6.30
CA TRP A 404 1.22 8.72 -7.25
C TRP A 404 2.35 9.73 -7.04
N ALA A 405 2.74 10.01 -5.79
CA ALA A 405 3.88 10.87 -5.51
C ALA A 405 5.19 10.27 -6.03
N THR A 406 5.39 8.96 -5.88
CA THR A 406 6.54 8.25 -6.44
C THR A 406 6.55 8.32 -7.97
N ILE A 407 5.42 8.01 -8.62
CA ILE A 407 5.27 8.07 -10.08
C ILE A 407 5.52 9.49 -10.61
N SER A 408 4.96 10.51 -9.95
CA SER A 408 5.12 11.92 -10.34
C SER A 408 6.58 12.40 -10.25
N LYS A 409 7.33 11.91 -9.24
CA LYS A 409 8.77 12.20 -9.08
C LYS A 409 9.59 11.56 -10.19
N CYS A 410 9.26 10.34 -10.61
CA CYS A 410 9.94 9.65 -11.71
C CYS A 410 9.74 10.35 -13.07
N HIS A 411 8.54 10.88 -13.33
CA HIS A 411 8.24 11.56 -14.60
C HIS A 411 8.73 13.01 -14.70
N GLY A 412 9.36 13.59 -13.67
CA GLY A 412 9.88 14.95 -13.75
C GLY A 412 8.82 16.01 -14.09
N VAL A 413 7.56 15.77 -13.71
CA VAL A 413 6.52 16.80 -13.81
C VAL A 413 6.70 17.70 -12.60
N GLU A 414 7.49 18.77 -12.75
CA GLU A 414 7.47 19.90 -11.84
C GLU A 414 6.02 20.38 -11.69
N ARG A 415 5.41 20.06 -10.55
CA ARG A 415 4.20 20.75 -10.13
C ARG A 415 4.61 22.16 -9.74
N HIS A 416 4.52 23.11 -10.68
CA HIS A 416 4.23 24.49 -10.30
C HIS A 416 2.80 24.57 -9.75
N GLY A 417 2.65 24.18 -8.49
CA GLY A 417 1.60 24.67 -7.60
C GLY A 417 2.08 25.96 -6.93
N PRO A 418 1.18 26.87 -6.50
CA PRO A 418 1.57 28.16 -5.95
C PRO A 418 2.13 27.97 -4.54
N GLU A 419 3.44 28.18 -4.37
CA GLU A 419 3.99 28.59 -3.09
C GLU A 419 3.52 30.02 -2.81
N LEU A 420 2.88 30.24 -1.66
CA LEU A 420 2.61 31.58 -1.18
C LEU A 420 3.95 32.24 -0.80
N PRO A 421 4.19 33.52 -1.15
CA PRO A 421 5.37 34.22 -0.70
C PRO A 421 5.25 34.48 0.81
N ASN A 422 6.15 33.87 1.59
CA ASN A 422 6.36 34.25 2.98
C ASN A 422 6.83 35.70 3.03
N ALA A 423 6.06 36.51 3.76
CA ALA A 423 6.39 37.89 4.05
C ALA A 423 7.69 37.94 4.86
N THR A 424 8.68 38.63 4.29
CA THR A 424 9.84 39.16 4.99
C THR A 424 9.40 40.01 6.18
N SER A 425 9.90 39.70 7.38
CA SER A 425 10.10 40.71 8.42
C SER A 425 11.59 40.80 8.74
N PHE A 426 12.09 42.01 8.55
CA PHE A 426 13.44 42.44 8.86
C PHE A 426 13.66 42.47 10.38
N ALA A 427 14.78 41.94 10.86
CA ALA A 427 15.48 42.47 12.03
C ALA A 427 16.98 42.12 11.95
N THR A 428 17.75 43.09 11.48
CA THR A 428 19.13 43.47 11.81
C THR A 428 19.86 42.70 12.93
N ALA A 429 21.08 42.21 12.66
CA ALA A 429 22.36 42.80 13.10
C ALA A 429 23.58 41.86 12.94
N GLY A 430 24.61 42.31 12.19
CA GLY A 430 26.06 42.22 12.46
C GLY A 430 26.80 40.86 12.64
N PRO A 431 27.97 40.64 11.99
CA PRO A 431 28.74 39.39 12.06
C PRO A 431 29.93 39.45 13.03
N LEU A 432 30.21 38.39 13.80
CA LEU A 432 31.52 38.16 14.43
C LEU A 432 31.82 36.65 14.58
N ILE A 433 33.09 36.31 14.34
CA ILE A 433 33.70 34.96 14.33
C ILE A 433 34.16 34.57 15.77
N PRO A 434 34.85 33.42 16.02
CA PRO A 434 34.40 32.37 16.93
C PRO A 434 35.19 32.34 18.26
N GLU A 435 34.69 31.66 19.29
CA GLU A 435 35.57 31.19 20.37
C GLU A 435 35.33 29.72 20.70
N GLU A 436 36.44 29.00 20.73
CA GLU A 436 36.62 27.66 21.24
C GLU A 436 36.29 27.60 22.74
N ASN A 437 35.69 26.49 23.17
CA ASN A 437 36.19 25.80 24.36
C ASN A 437 35.90 24.31 24.26
N LYS A 438 37.00 23.55 24.28
CA LYS A 438 37.08 22.10 24.42
C LYS A 438 36.58 21.70 25.80
N GLU A 439 35.80 20.62 25.87
CA GLU A 439 36.09 19.57 26.83
C GLU A 439 35.66 18.22 26.26
N SER A 440 36.60 17.28 26.37
CA SER A 440 36.72 16.01 25.68
C SER A 440 35.94 14.89 26.37
N GLY A 441 35.04 14.25 25.64
CA GLY A 441 34.68 12.84 25.85
C GLY A 441 35.15 12.04 24.64
N GLN A 442 36.08 11.11 24.85
CA GLN A 442 36.55 10.19 23.81
C GLN A 442 35.43 9.22 23.41
N GLU A 443 34.95 9.32 22.17
CA GLU A 443 34.35 8.19 21.45
C GLU A 443 35.34 7.73 20.37
N LEU A 444 35.56 6.42 20.35
CA LEU A 444 36.39 5.69 19.37
C LEU A 444 35.73 5.75 17.98
N PRO A 445 36.50 5.60 16.89
CA PRO A 445 35.99 5.83 15.54
C PRO A 445 35.03 4.70 15.09
N ASP A 446 33.79 5.07 14.75
CA ASP A 446 32.82 4.20 14.10
C ASP A 446 33.33 3.75 12.72
N SER A 447 33.39 2.43 12.53
CA SER A 447 33.54 1.82 11.22
C SER A 447 32.26 2.06 10.42
N GLY A 448 32.32 2.89 9.38
CA GLY A 448 31.19 3.22 8.51
C GLY A 448 30.70 2.04 7.69
N ALA A 449 29.81 1.20 8.25
CA ALA A 449 29.12 0.15 7.51
C ALA A 449 28.04 0.76 6.59
N LEU A 450 28.07 0.41 5.30
CA LEU A 450 27.04 0.79 4.32
C LEU A 450 25.75 0.02 4.63
N THR A 451 24.65 0.75 4.87
CA THR A 451 23.32 0.14 5.08
C THR A 451 22.42 0.46 3.89
N LEU A 452 21.99 -0.58 3.17
CA LEU A 452 21.07 -0.45 2.02
C LEU A 452 19.62 -0.44 2.49
N VAL A 453 18.82 0.49 1.97
CA VAL A 453 17.42 0.68 2.35
C VAL A 453 16.56 -0.48 1.84
N PRO A 454 15.86 -1.20 2.73
CA PRO A 454 14.98 -2.29 2.32
C PRO A 454 13.79 -1.78 1.50
N ASN A 455 13.32 -2.60 0.55
CA ASN A 455 12.16 -2.33 -0.30
C ASN A 455 12.26 -1.04 -1.15
N HIS A 456 13.49 -0.64 -1.52
CA HIS A 456 13.66 0.39 -2.54
C HIS A 456 13.06 -0.09 -3.87
N GLN A 457 12.11 0.69 -4.43
CA GLN A 457 11.50 0.41 -5.72
C GLN A 457 11.75 1.57 -6.70
N LEU A 458 12.54 1.28 -7.72
CA LEU A 458 12.77 2.10 -8.90
C LEU A 458 12.06 1.46 -10.10
N THR A 459 11.38 2.27 -10.91
CA THR A 459 10.73 1.80 -12.16
C THR A 459 11.75 1.73 -13.30
N ALA A 460 11.53 0.85 -14.28
CA ALA A 460 12.42 0.69 -15.44
C ALA A 460 12.61 2.01 -16.23
N GLU A 461 11.55 2.79 -16.40
CA GLU A 461 11.62 4.11 -17.07
C GLU A 461 12.47 5.11 -16.28
N CYS A 462 12.37 5.12 -14.95
CA CYS A 462 13.18 5.99 -14.10
C CYS A 462 14.65 5.55 -14.08
N PHE A 463 14.90 4.23 -14.09
CA PHE A 463 16.23 3.67 -14.25
C PHE A 463 16.86 4.13 -15.55
N GLU A 464 16.19 3.96 -16.70
CA GLU A 464 16.71 4.32 -18.01
C GLU A 464 17.06 5.82 -18.10
N LYS A 465 16.14 6.69 -17.69
CA LYS A 465 16.36 8.13 -17.67
C LYS A 465 17.56 8.53 -16.81
N THR A 466 17.66 7.96 -15.61
CA THR A 466 18.75 8.27 -14.67
C THR A 466 20.08 7.68 -15.14
N TRP A 467 20.07 6.47 -15.67
CA TRP A 467 21.24 5.78 -16.23
C TRP A 467 21.88 6.56 -17.38
N LEU A 468 21.06 7.13 -18.28
CA LEU A 468 21.55 7.95 -19.40
C LEU A 468 22.13 9.30 -18.93
N SER A 469 21.65 9.84 -17.81
CA SER A 469 22.11 11.12 -17.28
C SER A 469 23.43 11.06 -16.49
N LEU A 470 23.81 9.87 -16.00
CA LEU A 470 24.97 9.68 -15.12
C LEU A 470 26.17 9.08 -15.87
N GLN A 471 27.37 9.42 -15.39
CA GLN A 471 28.63 8.82 -15.84
C GLN A 471 28.93 7.54 -15.05
N VAL A 472 29.70 6.62 -15.65
CA VAL A 472 30.17 5.40 -14.98
C VAL A 472 31.16 5.79 -13.87
N ALA A 473 30.80 5.47 -12.64
CA ALA A 473 31.60 5.80 -11.46
C ALA A 473 32.57 4.66 -11.10
N HIS A 474 32.19 3.42 -11.39
CA HIS A 474 33.03 2.24 -11.19
C HIS A 474 32.78 1.22 -12.28
N GLN A 475 33.85 0.58 -12.75
CA GLN A 475 33.77 -0.51 -13.72
C GLN A 475 34.78 -1.59 -13.35
N GLN A 476 34.32 -2.84 -13.26
CA GLN A 476 35.14 -3.99 -12.90
C GLN A 476 34.82 -5.16 -13.82
N VAL A 477 35.84 -5.92 -14.20
CA VAL A 477 35.69 -7.18 -14.94
C VAL A 477 36.18 -8.30 -14.05
N LEU A 478 35.33 -9.31 -13.85
CA LEU A 478 35.61 -10.49 -13.03
C LEU A 478 35.67 -11.74 -13.91
N PRO A 479 36.60 -12.68 -13.67
CA PRO A 479 36.57 -13.99 -14.32
C PRO A 479 35.36 -14.78 -13.80
N TRP A 480 34.57 -15.37 -14.70
CA TRP A 480 33.33 -16.05 -14.34
C TRP A 480 33.22 -17.42 -15.03
N GLN A 481 33.20 -18.50 -14.24
CA GLN A 481 33.14 -19.89 -14.73
C GLN A 481 31.83 -20.63 -14.39
N GLY A 482 30.87 -19.95 -13.75
CA GLY A 482 29.58 -20.53 -13.34
C GLY A 482 28.44 -20.33 -14.35
N VAL A 483 27.41 -21.17 -14.29
CA VAL A 483 26.16 -20.95 -15.02
C VAL A 483 25.28 -20.02 -14.19
N VAL A 484 24.92 -18.84 -14.72
CA VAL A 484 24.02 -17.92 -14.03
C VAL A 484 22.59 -18.46 -14.11
N HIS A 485 22.02 -18.85 -12.97
CA HIS A 485 20.58 -19.05 -12.83
C HIS A 485 19.94 -17.69 -12.48
N PRO A 486 19.18 -17.05 -13.40
CA PRO A 486 18.64 -15.71 -13.19
C PRO A 486 17.80 -15.61 -11.91
N ASP A 487 16.97 -16.62 -11.64
CA ASP A 487 16.08 -16.65 -10.47
C ASP A 487 16.87 -16.72 -9.15
N THR A 488 17.95 -17.51 -9.09
CA THR A 488 18.84 -17.60 -7.92
C THR A 488 19.57 -16.29 -7.66
N LEU A 489 20.05 -15.63 -8.72
CA LEU A 489 20.70 -14.33 -8.63
C LEU A 489 19.72 -13.25 -8.14
N GLN A 490 18.49 -13.23 -8.65
CA GLN A 490 17.47 -12.30 -8.21
C GLN A 490 17.12 -12.48 -6.73
N MET A 491 16.98 -13.72 -6.24
CA MET A 491 16.74 -13.98 -4.82
C MET A 491 17.89 -13.49 -3.94
N ALA A 492 19.14 -13.79 -4.31
CA ALA A 492 20.30 -13.38 -3.51
C ALA A 492 20.48 -11.85 -3.46
N LEU A 493 20.20 -11.16 -4.57
CA LEU A 493 20.23 -9.69 -4.62
C LEU A 493 19.13 -9.07 -3.74
N GLN A 494 17.94 -9.68 -3.68
CA GLN A 494 16.86 -9.22 -2.80
C GLN A 494 17.24 -9.32 -1.32
N VAL A 495 17.96 -10.36 -0.90
CA VAL A 495 18.42 -10.55 0.50
C VAL A 495 19.30 -9.38 0.96
N VAL A 496 20.08 -8.78 0.06
CA VAL A 496 20.94 -7.62 0.36
C VAL A 496 20.31 -6.28 -0.02
N ASN A 497 18.98 -6.22 -0.21
CA ASN A 497 18.23 -5.02 -0.57
C ASN A 497 18.65 -4.39 -1.91
N ILE A 498 19.09 -5.21 -2.88
CA ILE A 498 19.35 -4.79 -4.27
C ILE A 498 18.17 -5.23 -5.14
N GLN A 499 17.54 -4.26 -5.81
CA GLN A 499 16.40 -4.51 -6.68
C GLN A 499 16.85 -4.83 -8.11
N THR A 500 16.36 -5.93 -8.68
CA THR A 500 16.49 -6.23 -10.11
C THR A 500 15.43 -5.46 -10.91
N ILE A 501 15.86 -4.63 -11.87
CA ILE A 501 14.99 -3.83 -12.74
C ILE A 501 14.60 -4.62 -13.99
N ALA A 502 15.59 -5.23 -14.64
CA ALA A 502 15.41 -6.06 -15.82
C ALA A 502 16.56 -7.06 -15.90
N MET A 503 16.27 -8.25 -16.41
CA MET A 503 17.24 -9.34 -16.50
C MET A 503 16.95 -10.18 -17.73
N SER A 504 18.01 -10.60 -18.42
CA SER A 504 17.91 -11.43 -19.61
C SER A 504 17.47 -12.85 -19.25
N ARG A 505 16.76 -13.52 -20.17
CA ARG A 505 16.36 -14.91 -20.00
C ARG A 505 17.58 -15.83 -19.88
N ALA A 506 17.43 -16.95 -19.19
CA ALA A 506 18.49 -17.96 -19.07
C ALA A 506 18.97 -18.41 -20.47
N GLY A 507 20.29 -18.41 -20.69
CA GLY A 507 20.91 -18.80 -21.96
C GLY A 507 21.01 -17.73 -23.04
N ALA A 508 20.57 -16.48 -22.80
CA ALA A 508 20.79 -15.37 -23.73
C ALA A 508 22.28 -14.99 -23.81
N GLN A 509 22.79 -14.66 -25.00
CA GLN A 509 24.15 -14.13 -25.19
C GLN A 509 24.12 -12.86 -26.07
N PRO A 510 24.62 -11.70 -25.59
CA PRO A 510 25.14 -11.48 -24.23
C PRO A 510 24.00 -11.46 -23.21
N TRP A 511 24.27 -11.97 -22.01
CA TRP A 511 23.32 -11.89 -20.91
C TRP A 511 23.51 -10.57 -20.18
N LYS A 512 22.40 -9.86 -19.93
CA LYS A 512 22.40 -8.56 -19.25
C LYS A 512 21.45 -8.52 -18.07
N ALA A 513 21.85 -7.83 -17.01
CA ALA A 513 20.96 -7.43 -15.92
C ALA A 513 21.18 -5.98 -15.50
N TYR A 514 20.10 -5.32 -15.12
CA TYR A 514 20.08 -3.95 -14.62
C TYR A 514 19.53 -3.96 -13.19
N LEU A 515 20.30 -3.40 -12.27
CA LEU A 515 20.02 -3.44 -10.83
C LEU A 515 20.02 -2.02 -10.24
N SER A 516 19.27 -1.82 -9.16
CA SER A 516 19.29 -0.57 -8.41
C SER A 516 19.31 -0.80 -6.90
N ALA A 517 20.03 0.05 -6.18
CA ALA A 517 20.08 0.05 -4.73
C ALA A 517 20.19 1.49 -4.20
N ARG A 518 19.78 1.71 -2.94
CA ARG A 518 19.87 3.01 -2.29
C ARG A 518 20.40 2.86 -0.87
N ASP A 519 21.33 3.73 -0.47
CA ASP A 519 21.78 3.78 0.93
C ASP A 519 20.85 4.62 1.83
N ASP A 520 21.04 4.49 3.14
CA ASP A 520 20.34 5.24 4.18
C ASP A 520 20.50 6.77 4.08
N ARG A 521 21.53 7.24 3.38
CA ARG A 521 21.82 8.66 3.14
C ARG A 521 21.27 9.18 1.81
N GLY A 522 20.56 8.36 1.03
CA GLY A 522 19.90 8.74 -0.22
C GLY A 522 20.75 8.61 -1.49
N CYS A 523 21.97 8.08 -1.42
CA CYS A 523 22.81 7.77 -2.58
C CYS A 523 22.23 6.59 -3.34
N LEU A 524 22.00 6.78 -4.64
CA LEU A 524 21.43 5.80 -5.56
C LEU A 524 22.56 5.16 -6.37
N PHE A 525 22.63 3.83 -6.31
CA PHE A 525 23.54 3.02 -7.12
C PHE A 525 22.73 2.34 -8.22
N LEU A 526 23.11 2.60 -9.47
CA LEU A 526 22.58 1.92 -10.64
C LEU A 526 23.67 1.01 -11.19
N THR A 527 23.34 -0.23 -11.48
CA THR A 527 24.32 -1.22 -11.93
C THR A 527 23.88 -1.90 -13.21
N GLU A 528 24.80 -2.04 -14.15
CA GLU A 528 24.68 -2.92 -15.32
C GLU A 528 25.65 -4.09 -15.13
N LEU A 529 25.11 -5.30 -15.25
CA LEU A 529 25.87 -6.55 -15.34
C LEU A 529 25.81 -7.03 -16.78
N LEU A 530 26.98 -7.19 -17.40
CA LEU A 530 27.14 -7.75 -18.73
C LEU A 530 27.95 -9.03 -18.62
N TRP A 531 27.34 -10.16 -18.97
CA TRP A 531 28.00 -11.44 -18.99
C TRP A 531 28.33 -11.84 -20.43
N GLU A 532 29.62 -12.05 -20.66
CA GLU A 532 30.21 -12.62 -21.87
C GLU A 532 30.88 -13.96 -21.51
N PRO A 533 31.12 -14.87 -22.47
CA PRO A 533 31.80 -16.13 -22.18
C PRO A 533 33.09 -15.87 -21.40
N GLU A 534 33.21 -16.48 -20.21
CA GLU A 534 34.36 -16.40 -19.28
C GLU A 534 34.54 -15.10 -18.48
N THR A 535 33.76 -14.03 -18.74
CA THR A 535 33.91 -12.75 -18.03
C THR A 535 32.58 -12.09 -17.66
N LEU A 536 32.50 -11.53 -16.45
CA LEU A 536 31.39 -10.70 -15.98
C LEU A 536 31.87 -9.27 -15.81
N GLN A 537 31.33 -8.36 -16.61
CA GLN A 537 31.57 -6.93 -16.50
C GLN A 537 30.48 -6.28 -15.64
N ILE A 538 30.92 -5.56 -14.61
CA ILE A 538 30.08 -4.79 -13.69
C ILE A 538 30.34 -3.31 -13.95
N SER A 539 29.29 -2.56 -14.24
CA SER A 539 29.37 -1.10 -14.39
C SER A 539 28.40 -0.44 -13.40
N VAL A 540 28.91 0.39 -12.49
CA VAL A 540 28.11 1.09 -11.47
C VAL A 540 28.14 2.59 -11.71
N LYS A 541 26.96 3.21 -11.71
CA LYS A 541 26.74 4.65 -11.72
C LYS A 541 26.15 5.09 -10.39
N GLN A 542 26.56 6.26 -9.90
CA GLN A 542 26.02 6.86 -8.68
C GLN A 542 25.53 8.28 -8.95
N ASN A 543 24.44 8.68 -8.28
CA ASN A 543 23.90 10.04 -8.40
C ASN A 543 24.75 11.08 -7.63
N GLU A 544 25.35 10.68 -6.52
CA GLU A 544 26.23 11.51 -5.69
C GLU A 544 27.63 10.89 -5.64
N PRO A 545 28.71 11.67 -5.88
CA PRO A 545 30.06 11.13 -5.92
C PRO A 545 30.59 10.82 -4.51
N ARG A 546 30.24 9.65 -3.97
CA ARG A 546 30.70 9.16 -2.65
C ARG A 546 31.54 7.90 -2.80
N THR A 547 32.85 8.07 -2.84
CA THR A 547 33.81 6.99 -3.12
C THR A 547 33.79 5.86 -2.08
N GLU A 548 33.64 6.19 -0.79
CA GLU A 548 33.58 5.19 0.28
C GLU A 548 32.31 4.32 0.19
N ALA A 549 31.16 4.95 -0.04
CA ALA A 549 29.88 4.25 -0.19
C ALA A 549 29.87 3.38 -1.47
N LEU A 550 30.44 3.89 -2.56
CA LEU A 550 30.61 3.15 -3.81
C LEU A 550 31.48 1.90 -3.63
N ASN A 551 32.62 2.03 -2.93
CA ASN A 551 33.51 0.91 -2.68
C ASN A 551 32.85 -0.17 -1.80
N SER A 552 32.13 0.25 -0.76
CA SER A 552 31.36 -0.65 0.08
C SER A 552 30.24 -1.35 -0.70
N PHE A 553 29.53 -0.63 -1.58
CA PHE A 553 28.47 -1.19 -2.41
C PHE A 553 29.01 -2.22 -3.40
N VAL A 554 30.12 -1.90 -4.08
CA VAL A 554 30.80 -2.82 -5.00
C VAL A 554 31.25 -4.07 -4.26
N SER A 555 31.77 -3.95 -3.02
CA SER A 555 32.15 -5.10 -2.20
C SER A 555 30.97 -6.00 -1.86
N VAL A 556 29.81 -5.43 -1.50
CA VAL A 556 28.58 -6.20 -1.26
C VAL A 556 28.14 -6.93 -2.52
N LEU A 557 28.09 -6.23 -3.65
CA LEU A 557 27.70 -6.80 -4.94
C LEU A 557 28.66 -7.93 -5.39
N ALA A 558 29.97 -7.73 -5.25
CA ALA A 558 30.98 -8.73 -5.57
C ALA A 558 30.87 -9.96 -4.65
N THR A 559 30.52 -9.78 -3.38
CA THR A 559 30.30 -10.89 -2.44
C THR A 559 29.10 -11.73 -2.86
N VAL A 560 27.96 -11.10 -3.18
CA VAL A 560 26.75 -11.80 -3.64
C VAL A 560 27.01 -12.57 -4.94
N ILE A 561 27.63 -11.91 -5.90
CA ILE A 561 27.99 -12.51 -7.19
C ILE A 561 28.97 -13.68 -6.97
N GLY A 562 29.99 -13.52 -6.13
CA GLY A 562 30.94 -14.57 -5.77
C GLY A 562 30.27 -15.79 -5.12
N THR A 563 29.36 -15.57 -4.17
CA THR A 563 28.63 -16.67 -3.51
C THR A 563 27.76 -17.50 -4.46
N ILE A 564 27.27 -16.90 -5.56
CA ILE A 564 26.51 -17.62 -6.59
C ILE A 564 27.44 -18.34 -7.57
N GLY A 565 28.59 -17.76 -7.87
CA GLY A 565 29.61 -18.35 -8.74
C GLY A 565 30.21 -19.64 -8.17
N ASP A 566 30.28 -19.76 -6.85
CA ASP A 566 30.90 -20.88 -6.12
C ASP A 566 29.92 -22.01 -5.71
N LEU A 567 28.75 -22.12 -6.35
CA LEU A 567 27.88 -23.31 -6.22
C LEU A 567 28.41 -24.49 -7.07
N LYS A 568 29.63 -24.94 -6.73
CA LYS A 568 30.09 -26.34 -6.79
C LYS A 568 31.05 -26.61 -5.64
N SER A 569 30.54 -27.22 -4.57
CA SER A 569 31.20 -28.39 -4.00
C SER A 569 30.53 -29.62 -4.58
#